data_AF-A0A529JRD5-F1
#
_entry.id   AF-A0A529JRD5-F1
#
_cell.length_a   1.000
_cell.length_b   1.000
_cell.length_c   1.000
_cell.angle_alpha   90.00
_cell.angle_beta   90.00
_cell.angle_gamma   90.00
#
_symmetry.space_group_name_H-M   'P 1'
#
loop_
_entity.id
_entity.type
_entity.pdbx_description
1 polymer ?
#
loop_
_entity_poly.entity_id
_entity_poly.type
_entity_poly.pdbx_seq_one_letter_code
_entity_poly.pdbx_strand_id
1 'polypeptide(L)'
;GRDGWVSESPEGPKDQGLAPLFDLVIEHVPAPTVHPGPFRMIGTILEANPFLGRIITGRIESGTLKSNQAVKVLHHDGTQVETGRISKILAFRGLERQPIDEAQA
;
A
#
# COMPACT_ATOMS: atom_id res chain seq x y z
N GLY A 1 -0.25 -7.57 23.51
CA GLY A 1 -0.96 -8.86 23.66
C GLY A 1 -2.38 -8.64 24.17
N ARG A 2 -3.12 -9.69 24.51
CA ARG A 2 -4.50 -9.63 25.04
C ARG A 2 -4.70 -8.58 26.14
N ASP A 3 -3.67 -8.35 26.95
CA ASP A 3 -3.67 -7.43 28.08
C ASP A 3 -3.24 -5.99 27.72
N GLY A 4 -3.07 -5.68 26.43
CA GLY A 4 -2.78 -4.33 25.95
C GLY A 4 -1.32 -3.88 26.02
N TRP A 5 -0.39 -4.74 26.46
CA TRP A 5 1.05 -4.42 26.52
C TRP A 5 1.94 -5.48 25.85
N VAL A 6 3.20 -5.11 25.61
CA VAL A 6 4.27 -5.96 25.06
C VAL A 6 5.62 -5.51 25.65
N SER A 7 6.55 -6.45 25.80
CA SER A 7 7.91 -6.23 26.30
C SER A 7 8.87 -7.15 25.54
N GLU A 8 10.13 -6.73 25.41
CA GLU A 8 11.20 -7.53 24.77
C GLU A 8 11.57 -8.77 25.58
N SER A 9 11.38 -8.74 26.90
CA SER A 9 11.61 -9.85 27.81
C SER A 9 10.37 -10.15 28.68
N PRO A 10 10.19 -11.41 29.13
CA PRO A 10 9.07 -11.79 29.99
C PRO A 10 8.99 -11.00 31.31
N GLU A 11 10.15 -10.65 31.88
CA GLU A 11 10.28 -9.88 33.13
C GLU A 11 10.29 -8.36 32.91
N GLY A 12 10.20 -7.90 31.66
CA GLY A 12 10.33 -6.49 31.32
C GLY A 12 9.10 -5.63 31.67
N PRO A 13 9.24 -4.31 31.48
CA PRO A 13 8.23 -3.31 31.88
C PRO A 13 6.92 -3.47 31.12
N LYS A 14 5.79 -3.24 31.82
CA LYS A 14 4.41 -3.39 31.30
C LYS A 14 3.66 -2.06 31.14
N ASP A 15 4.30 -0.96 31.50
CA ASP A 15 3.76 0.40 31.50
C ASP A 15 3.92 1.11 30.14
N GLN A 16 4.62 0.49 29.18
CA GLN A 16 4.88 1.05 27.85
C GLN A 16 3.82 0.67 26.80
N GLY A 17 2.79 -0.07 27.18
CA GLY A 17 1.75 -0.51 26.25
C GLY A 17 2.33 -1.28 25.07
N LEU A 18 1.99 -0.89 23.84
CA LEU A 18 2.47 -1.52 22.61
C LEU A 18 3.67 -0.83 21.96
N ALA A 19 4.20 0.25 22.54
CA ALA A 19 5.30 1.02 21.94
C ALA A 19 6.51 0.13 21.57
N PRO A 20 6.99 -0.81 22.43
CA PRO A 20 8.13 -1.65 22.07
C PRO A 20 7.92 -2.51 20.82
N LEU A 21 6.68 -2.91 20.53
CA LEU A 21 6.37 -3.65 19.30
C LEU A 21 6.50 -2.75 18.07
N PHE A 22 6.04 -1.49 18.14
CA PHE A 22 6.18 -0.57 17.01
C PHE A 22 7.64 -0.19 16.77
N ASP A 23 8.42 -0.01 17.83
CA ASP A 23 9.85 0.27 17.73
C ASP A 23 10.59 -0.90 17.07
N LEU A 24 10.30 -2.14 17.49
CA LEU A 24 10.86 -3.34 16.85
C LEU A 24 10.49 -3.45 15.36
N VAL A 25 9.25 -3.10 14.99
CA VAL A 25 8.82 -3.07 13.58
C VAL A 25 9.64 -2.06 12.79
N ILE A 26 9.87 -0.85 13.33
CA ILE A 26 10.68 0.18 12.67
C ILE A 26 12.13 -0.28 12.52
N GLU A 27 12.69 -0.97 13.52
CA GLU A 27 14.07 -1.46 13.50
C GLU A 27 14.27 -2.60 12.49
N HIS A 28 13.34 -3.54 12.41
CA HIS A 28 13.52 -4.79 11.65
C HIS A 28 12.87 -4.78 10.26
N VAL A 29 11.89 -3.90 10.01
CA VAL A 29 11.24 -3.81 8.70
C VAL A 29 11.94 -2.75 7.86
N PRO A 30 12.68 -3.13 6.81
CA PRO A 30 13.33 -2.17 5.95
C PRO A 30 12.29 -1.31 5.23
N ALA A 31 12.65 -0.07 4.95
CA ALA A 31 11.86 0.80 4.08
C ALA A 31 11.64 0.13 2.71
N PRO A 32 10.48 0.35 2.07
CA PRO A 32 10.22 -0.20 0.76
C PRO A 32 11.26 0.31 -0.26
N THR A 33 11.69 -0.58 -1.16
CA THR A 33 12.57 -0.17 -2.25
C THR A 33 11.77 0.63 -3.27
N VAL A 34 12.18 1.87 -3.51
CA VAL A 34 11.58 2.75 -4.52
C VAL A 34 12.52 2.86 -5.70
N HIS A 35 12.02 2.59 -6.89
CA HIS A 35 12.78 2.71 -8.13
C HIS A 35 12.53 4.08 -8.79
N PRO A 36 13.56 4.69 -9.41
CA PRO A 36 13.36 5.88 -10.23
C PRO A 36 12.57 5.54 -11.49
N GLY A 37 11.85 6.53 -12.04
CA GLY A 37 11.18 6.42 -13.33
C GLY A 37 9.66 6.64 -13.29
N PRO A 38 8.95 6.30 -14.39
CA PRO A 38 7.52 6.52 -14.51
C PRO A 38 6.72 5.62 -13.57
N PHE A 39 5.42 5.91 -13.45
CA PHE A 39 4.49 5.11 -12.65
C PHE A 39 4.57 3.61 -13.01
N ARG A 40 4.88 2.78 -12.02
CA ARG A 40 4.74 1.32 -12.11
C ARG A 40 4.15 0.80 -10.81
N MET A 41 3.20 -0.12 -10.94
CA MET A 41 2.54 -0.77 -9.80
C MET A 41 2.32 -2.24 -10.15
N ILE A 42 2.51 -3.11 -9.17
CA ILE A 42 2.07 -4.50 -9.25
C ILE A 42 0.70 -4.59 -8.60
N GLY A 43 -0.34 -4.89 -9.39
CA GLY A 43 -1.67 -5.19 -8.87
C GLY A 43 -1.68 -6.57 -8.21
N THR A 44 -1.82 -6.60 -6.89
CA THR A 44 -1.80 -7.84 -6.11
C THR A 44 -3.20 -8.36 -5.81
N ILE A 45 -4.18 -7.47 -5.76
CA ILE A 45 -5.57 -7.80 -5.45
C ILE A 45 -6.46 -7.12 -6.50
N LEU A 46 -7.39 -7.91 -7.05
CA LEU A 46 -8.38 -7.47 -8.03
C LEU A 46 -9.78 -7.67 -7.43
N GLU A 47 -10.53 -6.58 -7.33
CA GLU A 47 -11.87 -6.55 -6.74
C GLU A 47 -12.86 -5.91 -7.71
N ALA A 48 -14.13 -6.29 -7.60
CA ALA A 48 -15.23 -5.62 -8.27
C ALA A 48 -16.07 -4.83 -7.27
N ASN A 49 -16.34 -3.57 -7.58
CA ASN A 49 -17.22 -2.70 -6.80
C ASN A 49 -18.45 -2.33 -7.65
N PRO A 50 -19.68 -2.44 -7.11
CA PRO A 50 -20.91 -2.16 -7.88
C PRO A 50 -21.01 -0.73 -8.45
N PHE A 51 -20.33 0.25 -7.85
CA PHE A 51 -20.40 1.66 -8.26
C PHE A 51 -19.14 2.14 -8.98
N LEU A 52 -17.97 1.69 -8.51
CA LEU A 52 -16.67 2.12 -9.03
C LEU A 52 -16.13 1.19 -10.13
N GLY A 53 -16.75 0.03 -10.32
CA GLY A 53 -16.26 -1.01 -11.22
C GLY A 53 -15.04 -1.71 -10.65
N ARG A 54 -14.06 -1.99 -11.52
CA ARG A 54 -12.86 -2.75 -11.16
C ARG A 54 -11.91 -1.92 -10.28
N ILE A 55 -11.56 -2.45 -9.12
CA ILE A 55 -10.58 -1.88 -8.19
C ILE A 55 -9.34 -2.78 -8.16
N ILE A 56 -8.17 -2.18 -8.36
CA ILE A 56 -6.89 -2.87 -8.27
C ILE A 56 -6.15 -2.28 -7.07
N THR A 57 -5.75 -3.16 -6.15
CA THR A 57 -4.89 -2.80 -5.01
C THR A 57 -3.50 -3.37 -5.25
N GLY A 58 -2.49 -2.56 -4.98
CA GLY A 58 -1.11 -2.91 -5.24
C GLY A 58 -0.14 -1.90 -4.63
N ARG A 59 1.14 -2.23 -4.68
CA ARG A 59 2.22 -1.33 -4.27
C ARG A 59 2.79 -0.62 -5.49
N ILE A 60 3.03 0.69 -5.36
CA ILE A 60 3.72 1.50 -6.36
C ILE A 60 5.22 1.25 -6.20
N GLU A 61 5.87 0.82 -7.28
CA GLU A 61 7.31 0.51 -7.31
C GLU A 61 8.13 1.71 -7.80
N SER A 62 7.53 2.59 -8.59
CA SER A 62 8.17 3.83 -9.08
C SER A 62 7.15 4.88 -9.48
N GLY A 63 7.56 6.15 -9.43
CA GLY A 63 6.80 7.29 -9.94
C GLY A 63 5.56 7.65 -9.12
N THR A 64 4.72 8.49 -9.71
CA THR A 64 3.48 8.95 -9.08
C THR A 64 2.26 8.72 -9.98
N LEU A 65 1.11 8.57 -9.34
CA LEU A 65 -0.18 8.38 -9.98
C LEU A 65 -1.14 9.47 -9.56
N LYS A 66 -1.80 10.07 -10.55
CA LYS A 66 -2.86 11.07 -10.35
C LYS A 66 -4.19 10.58 -10.89
N SER A 67 -5.27 11.09 -10.31
CA SER A 67 -6.60 10.90 -10.89
C SER A 67 -6.63 11.39 -12.34
N ASN A 68 -7.37 10.70 -13.20
CA ASN A 68 -7.42 10.89 -14.66
C ASN A 68 -6.12 10.62 -15.44
N GLN A 69 -5.07 10.08 -14.80
CA GLN A 69 -3.85 9.67 -15.52
C GLN A 69 -4.12 8.44 -16.40
N ALA A 70 -3.62 8.48 -17.64
CA ALA A 70 -3.65 7.34 -18.54
C ALA A 70 -2.57 6.32 -18.15
N VAL A 71 -2.93 5.04 -18.18
CA VAL A 71 -2.05 3.93 -17.81
C VAL A 71 -2.13 2.81 -18.84
N LYS A 72 -1.07 2.02 -18.91
CA LYS A 72 -1.01 0.77 -19.68
C LYS A 72 -1.00 -0.38 -18.70
N VAL A 73 -1.85 -1.37 -18.93
CA VAL A 73 -1.85 -2.63 -18.19
C VAL A 73 -1.01 -3.61 -19.00
N LEU A 74 0.01 -4.16 -18.36
CA LEU A 74 0.92 -5.13 -18.96
C LEU A 74 0.70 -6.50 -18.31
N HIS A 75 0.77 -7.54 -19.11
CA HIS A 75 0.89 -8.90 -18.63
C HIS A 75 2.31 -9.13 -18.08
N HIS A 76 2.53 -10.23 -17.36
CA HIS A 76 3.82 -10.50 -16.72
C HIS A 76 4.98 -10.67 -17.73
N ASP A 77 4.67 -11.01 -18.98
CA ASP A 77 5.61 -11.14 -20.10
C ASP A 77 5.89 -9.81 -20.82
N GLY A 78 5.29 -8.72 -20.35
CA GLY A 78 5.42 -7.38 -20.94
C GLY A 78 4.47 -7.09 -22.09
N THR A 79 3.64 -8.05 -22.52
CA THR A 79 2.61 -7.78 -23.52
C THR A 79 1.58 -6.79 -22.99
N GLN A 80 1.21 -5.80 -23.82
CA GLN A 80 0.21 -4.81 -23.43
C GLN A 80 -1.18 -5.44 -23.55
N VAL A 81 -1.89 -5.51 -22.42
CA VAL A 81 -3.24 -6.09 -22.37
C VAL A 81 -4.28 -5.03 -22.73
N GLU A 82 -4.16 -3.85 -22.14
CA GLU A 82 -5.11 -2.76 -22.36
C GLU A 82 -4.51 -1.39 -21.97
N THR A 83 -5.17 -0.34 -22.43
CA THR A 83 -4.96 1.03 -21.97
C THR A 83 -6.17 1.48 -21.18
N GLY A 84 -5.95 2.11 -20.03
CA GLY A 84 -7.02 2.61 -19.18
C GLY A 84 -6.73 4.01 -18.67
N ARG A 85 -7.71 4.59 -17.99
CA ARG A 85 -7.56 5.86 -17.27
C ARG A 85 -7.99 5.66 -15.83
N ILE A 86 -7.18 6.12 -14.89
CA ILE A 86 -7.48 5.98 -13.47
C ILE A 86 -8.60 6.96 -13.10
N SER A 87 -9.72 6.44 -12.60
CA SER A 87 -10.89 7.25 -12.24
C SER A 87 -10.77 7.85 -10.84
N LYS A 88 -10.32 7.05 -9.87
CA LYS A 88 -10.10 7.43 -8.47
C LYS A 88 -8.92 6.67 -7.88
N ILE A 89 -8.25 7.30 -6.93
CA ILE A 89 -7.20 6.67 -6.12
C ILE A 89 -7.74 6.55 -4.70
N LEU A 90 -7.62 5.36 -4.11
CA LEU A 90 -8.09 5.05 -2.77
C LEU A 90 -6.90 4.56 -1.94
N ALA A 91 -6.59 5.26 -0.85
CA ALA A 91 -5.55 4.84 0.09
C ALA A 91 -6.16 4.30 1.39
N PHE A 92 -5.49 3.30 1.97
CA PHE A 92 -5.88 2.78 3.28
C PHE A 92 -5.53 3.81 4.37
N ARG A 93 -6.54 4.15 5.17
CA ARG A 93 -6.44 5.01 6.36
C ARG A 93 -7.08 4.22 7.50
N GLY A 94 -6.23 3.52 8.25
CA GLY A 94 -6.71 2.50 9.19
C GLY A 94 -7.40 1.36 8.44
N LEU A 95 -8.65 1.10 8.80
CA LEU A 95 -9.47 0.04 8.19
C LEU A 95 -10.25 0.51 6.95
N GLU A 96 -10.32 1.83 6.73
CA GLU A 96 -11.11 2.42 5.67
C GLU A 96 -10.24 2.79 4.48
N ARG A 97 -10.88 2.93 3.31
CA ARG A 97 -10.27 3.47 2.11
C ARG A 97 -10.76 4.89 1.90
N GLN A 98 -9.85 5.85 1.82
CA GLN A 98 -10.17 7.25 1.60
C GLN A 98 -9.65 7.73 0.23
N PRO A 99 -10.43 8.55 -0.49
CA PRO A 99 -10.01 9.10 -1.77
C PRO A 99 -8.85 10.08 -1.59
N ILE A 100 -7.89 10.00 -2.51
CA ILE A 100 -6.74 10.92 -2.59
C ILE A 100 -6.50 11.35 -4.04
N ASP A 101 -5.84 12.49 -4.21
CA ASP A 101 -5.59 13.05 -5.55
C ASP A 101 -4.31 12.50 -6.20
N GLU A 102 -3.32 12.16 -5.39
CA GLU A 102 -1.99 11.69 -5.82
C GLU A 102 -1.47 10.58 -4.90
N ALA A 103 -0.90 9.53 -5.49
CA ALA A 103 -0.17 8.46 -4.81
C ALA A 103 1.25 8.33 -5.38
N GLN A 104 2.20 7.88 -4.56
CA GLN A 104 3.61 7.73 -4.92
C GLN A 104 4.20 6.44 -4.34
N ALA A 105 5.33 6.01 -4.91
CA ALA A 105 6.16 4.92 -4.40
C ALA A 105 6.79 5.26 -3.05
#